data_AF-A0A1Q7NK32-F1
#
_entry.id   AF-A0A1Q7NK32-F1
#
_cell.length_a   1.000
_cell.length_b   1.000
_cell.length_c   1.000
_cell.angle_alpha   90.00
_cell.angle_beta   90.00
_cell.angle_gamma   90.00
#
_symmetry.space_group_name_H-M   'P 1'
#
loop_
_entity.id
_entity.type
_entity.pdbx_description
1 polymer ?
#
loop_
_entity_poly.entity_id
_entity_poly.type
_entity_poly.pdbx_seq_one_letter_code
_entity_poly.pdbx_strand_id
1 'polypeptide(L)'
;MSDEFLKAARQEIQVDLDGLEQVLSSCRNDEHIFNNSKRIEGHLHKIKGLAPMMGQDKIGEVAHASDIILKHIMDNGTLDGSYTIIAEAANKMIHLLNNQNNDDIDNFIATMQNSFPEIADW
;
A
#
# COMPACT_ATOMS: atom_id res chain seq x y z
N MET A 1 -6.99 -15.91 -18.43
CA MET A 1 -7.36 -14.49 -18.28
C MET A 1 -7.09 -13.80 -19.61
N SER A 2 -7.91 -12.84 -20.06
CA SER A 2 -7.69 -12.20 -21.36
C SER A 2 -6.67 -11.07 -21.28
N ASP A 3 -5.97 -10.80 -22.38
CA ASP A 3 -4.99 -9.70 -22.46
C ASP A 3 -5.63 -8.33 -22.23
N GLU A 4 -6.88 -8.16 -22.67
CA GLU A 4 -7.66 -6.93 -22.43
C GLU A 4 -7.93 -6.72 -20.94
N PHE A 5 -8.26 -7.78 -20.20
CA PHE A 5 -8.43 -7.70 -18.75
C PHE A 5 -7.12 -7.30 -18.08
N LEU A 6 -6.01 -7.95 -18.43
CA LEU A 6 -4.70 -7.65 -17.82
C LEU A 6 -4.28 -6.20 -18.07
N LYS A 7 -4.54 -5.68 -19.28
CA LYS A 7 -4.28 -4.28 -19.62
C LYS A 7 -5.16 -3.32 -18.80
N ALA A 8 -6.46 -3.59 -18.71
CA ALA A 8 -7.39 -2.76 -17.94
C ALA A 8 -7.05 -2.76 -16.44
N ALA A 9 -6.77 -3.94 -15.88
CA ALA A 9 -6.36 -4.08 -14.48
C ALA A 9 -5.05 -3.32 -14.21
N ARG A 10 -4.07 -3.37 -15.13
CA ARG A 10 -2.82 -2.61 -14.99
C ARG A 10 -3.06 -1.11 -14.94
N GLN A 11 -3.94 -0.62 -15.82
CA GLN A 11 -4.30 0.79 -15.86
C GLN A 11 -5.01 1.23 -14.59
N GLU A 12 -5.92 0.42 -14.06
CA GLU A 12 -6.62 0.72 -12.81
C GLU A 12 -5.65 0.78 -11.62
N ILE A 13 -4.71 -0.18 -11.50
CA ILE A 13 -3.67 -0.15 -10.46
C ILE A 13 -2.80 1.10 -10.58
N GLN A 14 -2.42 1.50 -11.80
CA GLN A 14 -1.66 2.73 -12.01
C GLN A 14 -2.45 3.95 -11.53
N VAL A 15 -3.75 4.05 -11.86
CA VAL A 15 -4.61 5.14 -11.42
C VAL A 15 -4.72 5.19 -9.89
N ASP A 16 -4.85 4.04 -9.23
CA ASP A 16 -4.91 4.00 -7.77
C ASP A 16 -3.57 4.33 -7.11
N LEU A 17 -2.43 3.93 -7.70
CA LEU A 17 -1.10 4.31 -7.21
C LEU A 17 -0.84 5.81 -7.39
N ASP A 18 -1.22 6.40 -8.52
CA ASP A 18 -1.11 7.84 -8.76
C ASP A 18 -1.99 8.62 -7.77
N GLY A 19 -3.20 8.12 -7.51
CA GLY A 19 -4.11 8.68 -6.51
C GLY A 19 -3.56 8.58 -5.08
N LEU A 20 -2.96 7.43 -4.74
CA LEU A 20 -2.28 7.21 -3.47
C LEU A 20 -1.10 8.17 -3.28
N GLU A 21 -0.23 8.29 -4.28
CA GLU A 21 0.91 9.22 -4.28
C GLU A 21 0.42 10.67 -4.12
N GLN A 22 -0.65 11.05 -4.81
CA GLN A 22 -1.24 12.39 -4.68
C GLN A 22 -1.70 12.68 -3.24
N VAL A 23 -2.35 11.74 -2.56
CA VAL A 23 -2.74 11.90 -1.15
C VAL A 23 -1.52 12.04 -0.26
N LEU A 24 -0.54 11.15 -0.43
CA LEU A 24 0.68 11.12 0.37
C LEU A 24 1.57 12.35 0.15
N SER A 25 1.51 12.98 -1.03
CA SER A 25 2.23 14.23 -1.32
C SER A 25 1.85 15.40 -0.39
N SER A 26 0.70 15.32 0.29
CA SER A 26 0.25 16.28 1.31
C SER A 26 0.50 15.81 2.76
N CYS A 27 0.88 14.56 2.95
CA CYS A 27 1.18 14.00 4.27
C CYS A 27 2.62 14.37 4.69
N ARG A 28 2.81 14.71 5.97
CA ARG A 28 4.13 15.09 6.52
C ARG A 28 4.46 14.40 7.84
N ASN A 29 3.48 13.73 8.43
CA ASN A 29 3.55 13.08 9.73
C ASN A 29 2.41 12.07 9.87
N ASP A 30 2.41 11.35 10.98
CA ASP A 30 1.45 10.29 11.28
C ASP A 30 0.01 10.81 11.44
N GLU A 31 -0.16 12.04 11.94
CA GLU A 31 -1.47 12.68 12.05
C GLU A 31 -2.11 12.91 10.66
N HIS A 32 -1.30 13.26 9.66
CA HIS A 32 -1.80 13.37 8.29
C HIS A 32 -2.20 12.00 7.72
N ILE A 33 -1.50 10.92 8.08
CA ILE A 33 -1.91 9.55 7.71
C ILE A 33 -3.24 9.21 8.35
N PHE A 34 -3.40 9.46 9.65
CA PHE A 34 -4.68 9.24 10.35
C PHE A 34 -5.82 10.01 9.69
N ASN A 35 -5.63 11.31 9.45
CA ASN A 35 -6.65 12.17 8.83
C ASN A 35 -7.02 11.75 7.39
N ASN A 36 -6.11 11.10 6.67
CA ASN A 36 -6.34 10.62 5.30
C ASN A 36 -6.55 9.10 5.20
N SER A 37 -6.59 8.40 6.34
CA SER A 37 -6.54 6.93 6.42
C SER A 37 -7.61 6.26 5.55
N LYS A 38 -8.85 6.76 5.58
CA LYS A 38 -9.94 6.21 4.78
C LYS A 38 -9.73 6.34 3.27
N ARG A 39 -9.12 7.45 2.83
CA ARG A 39 -8.84 7.70 1.42
C ARG A 39 -7.65 6.86 0.93
N ILE A 40 -6.63 6.73 1.76
CA ILE A 40 -5.47 5.85 1.51
C ILE A 40 -5.92 4.39 1.43
N GLU A 41 -6.73 3.92 2.39
CA GLU A 41 -7.29 2.57 2.41
C GLU A 41 -8.08 2.24 1.14
N GLY A 42 -8.89 3.18 0.65
CA GLY A 42 -9.67 2.97 -0.57
C GLY A 42 -8.82 2.63 -1.81
N HIS A 43 -7.65 3.27 -1.97
CA HIS A 43 -6.71 2.94 -3.05
C HIS A 43 -6.05 1.58 -2.81
N LEU A 44 -5.54 1.35 -1.59
CA LEU A 44 -4.88 0.10 -1.22
C LEU A 44 -5.80 -1.12 -1.36
N HIS A 45 -7.08 -0.99 -1.01
CA HIS A 45 -8.06 -2.06 -1.11
C HIS A 45 -8.23 -2.57 -2.55
N LYS A 46 -8.27 -1.66 -3.52
CA LYS A 46 -8.37 -2.01 -4.94
C LYS A 46 -7.06 -2.61 -5.46
N ILE A 47 -5.92 -1.99 -5.13
CA ILE A 47 -4.59 -2.50 -5.53
C ILE A 47 -4.39 -3.93 -5.02
N LYS A 48 -4.71 -4.18 -3.74
CA LYS A 48 -4.67 -5.51 -3.12
C LYS A 48 -5.48 -6.55 -3.89
N GLY A 49 -6.67 -6.17 -4.38
CA GLY A 49 -7.53 -7.07 -5.14
C GLY A 49 -7.05 -7.33 -6.56
N LEU A 50 -6.59 -6.29 -7.26
CA LEU A 50 -6.26 -6.37 -8.69
C LEU A 50 -4.84 -6.86 -8.97
N ALA A 51 -3.87 -6.54 -8.11
CA ALA A 51 -2.46 -6.86 -8.37
C ALA A 51 -2.19 -8.38 -8.49
N PRO A 52 -2.69 -9.26 -7.59
CA PRO A 52 -2.52 -10.70 -7.73
C PRO A 52 -3.21 -11.27 -8.98
N MET A 53 -4.33 -10.66 -9.41
CA MET A 53 -5.02 -11.07 -10.64
C MET A 53 -4.13 -10.88 -11.87
N MET A 54 -3.13 -10.01 -11.80
CA MET A 54 -2.17 -9.77 -12.88
C MET A 54 -0.82 -10.47 -12.68
N GLY A 55 -0.70 -11.35 -11.68
CA GLY A 55 0.57 -11.98 -11.31
C GLY A 55 1.57 -11.02 -10.66
N GLN A 56 1.09 -9.89 -10.10
CA GLN A 56 1.89 -8.93 -9.35
C GLN A 56 1.69 -9.14 -7.85
N ASP A 57 1.92 -10.37 -7.38
CA ASP A 57 1.59 -10.80 -6.02
C ASP A 57 2.26 -9.93 -4.95
N LYS A 58 3.51 -9.52 -5.18
CA LYS A 58 4.26 -8.64 -4.26
C LYS A 58 3.65 -7.26 -4.07
N ILE A 59 3.06 -6.68 -5.11
CA ILE A 59 2.30 -5.42 -4.97
C ILE A 59 1.07 -5.68 -4.09
N GLY A 60 0.38 -6.80 -4.33
CA GLY A 60 -0.77 -7.21 -3.54
C GLY A 60 -0.46 -7.42 -2.05
N GLU A 61 0.66 -8.06 -1.74
CA GLU A 61 1.13 -8.30 -0.36
C GLU A 61 1.45 -6.99 0.38
N VAL A 62 2.19 -6.07 -0.25
CA VAL A 62 2.49 -4.75 0.33
C VAL A 62 1.20 -3.93 0.52
N ALA A 63 0.30 -3.95 -0.47
CA ALA A 63 -1.01 -3.29 -0.35
C ALA A 63 -1.84 -3.88 0.78
N HIS A 64 -1.79 -5.21 0.97
CA HIS A 64 -2.50 -5.89 2.04
C HIS A 64 -1.98 -5.50 3.42
N ALA A 65 -0.67 -5.56 3.63
CA ALA A 65 -0.06 -5.16 4.90
C ALA A 65 -0.36 -3.67 5.21
N SER A 66 -0.32 -2.81 4.19
CA SER A 66 -0.68 -1.40 4.34
C SER A 66 -2.16 -1.24 4.71
N ASP A 67 -3.07 -1.96 4.06
CA ASP A 67 -4.52 -1.95 4.36
C ASP A 67 -4.81 -2.33 5.83
N ILE A 68 -4.07 -3.29 6.39
CA ILE A 68 -4.17 -3.68 7.80
C ILE A 68 -3.74 -2.53 8.72
N ILE A 69 -2.59 -1.89 8.44
CA ILE A 69 -2.12 -0.72 9.21
C ILE A 69 -3.16 0.39 9.17
N LEU A 70 -3.71 0.71 7.99
CA LEU A 70 -4.70 1.78 7.87
C LEU A 70 -6.00 1.46 8.61
N LYS A 71 -6.44 0.20 8.64
CA LYS A 71 -7.58 -0.22 9.45
C LYS A 71 -7.33 -0.05 10.93
N HIS A 72 -6.16 -0.48 11.41
CA HIS A 72 -5.77 -0.26 12.80
C HIS A 72 -5.78 1.24 13.16
N ILE A 73 -5.24 2.09 12.28
CA ILE A 73 -5.24 3.55 12.44
C ILE A 73 -6.66 4.13 12.48
N MET A 74 -7.56 3.65 11.63
CA MET A 74 -8.97 4.09 11.64
C MET A 74 -9.69 3.74 12.94
N ASP A 75 -9.38 2.58 13.53
CA ASP A 75 -10.03 2.09 14.74
C ASP A 75 -9.42 2.66 16.03
N ASN A 76 -8.11 2.93 16.04
CA ASN A 76 -7.36 3.23 17.26
C ASN A 76 -6.73 4.63 17.29
N GLY A 77 -6.75 5.37 16.18
CA GLY A 77 -6.16 6.70 16.06
C GLY A 77 -4.78 6.70 15.40
N THR A 78 -4.04 7.78 15.60
CA THR A 78 -2.69 7.94 15.05
C THR A 78 -1.74 6.84 15.55
N LEU A 79 -0.96 6.28 14.63
CA LEU A 79 0.04 5.25 14.89
C LEU A 79 1.45 5.80 14.59
N ASP A 80 2.36 5.73 15.56
CA ASP A 80 3.70 6.32 15.47
C ASP A 80 4.54 5.65 14.37
N GLY A 81 5.15 6.43 13.48
CA GLY A 81 5.92 5.92 12.35
C GLY A 81 5.11 5.45 11.14
N SER A 82 3.77 5.52 11.21
CA SER A 82 2.88 5.17 10.10
C SER A 82 3.14 5.95 8.82
N TYR A 83 3.51 7.24 8.92
CA TYR A 83 3.86 8.04 7.76
C TYR A 83 5.02 7.47 6.97
N THR A 84 6.11 7.12 7.66
CA THR A 84 7.31 6.57 7.01
C THR A 84 6.98 5.25 6.32
N ILE A 85 6.31 4.32 7.03
CA ILE A 85 6.00 3.01 6.49
C ILE A 85 5.03 3.07 5.32
N ILE A 86 3.95 3.85 5.41
CA ILE A 86 2.95 3.95 4.33
C ILE A 86 3.53 4.66 3.11
N ALA A 87 4.35 5.69 3.30
CA ALA A 87 5.03 6.35 2.18
C ALA A 87 6.03 5.42 1.48
N GLU A 88 6.80 4.64 2.24
CA GLU A 88 7.72 3.66 1.68
C GLU A 88 6.98 2.52 0.94
N ALA A 89 5.87 2.03 1.50
CA ALA A 89 5.03 1.02 0.86
C ALA A 89 4.49 1.50 -0.49
N ALA A 90 4.00 2.75 -0.57
CA ALA A 90 3.56 3.36 -1.82
C ALA A 90 4.68 3.42 -2.87
N ASN A 91 5.86 3.91 -2.49
CA ASN A 91 7.02 3.97 -3.37
C ASN A 91 7.42 2.58 -3.88
N LYS A 92 7.48 1.58 -3.01
CA LYS A 92 7.82 0.19 -3.38
C LYS A 92 6.83 -0.38 -4.38
N MET A 93 5.52 -0.20 -4.18
CA MET A 93 4.52 -0.65 -5.14
C MET A 93 4.66 0.03 -6.52
N ILE A 94 5.00 1.32 -6.55
CA ILE A 94 5.26 2.06 -7.80
C ILE A 94 6.51 1.49 -8.51
N HIS A 95 7.59 1.24 -7.78
CA HIS A 95 8.81 0.63 -8.33
C HIS A 95 8.55 -0.77 -8.88
N LEU A 96 7.81 -1.61 -8.15
CA LEU A 96 7.39 -2.95 -8.59
C LEU A 96 6.58 -2.89 -9.88
N LEU A 97 5.58 -2.00 -9.95
CA LEU A 97 4.73 -1.87 -11.14
C LEU A 97 5.57 -1.48 -12.37
N ASN A 98 6.58 -0.63 -12.17
CA ASN A 98 7.52 -0.17 -13.20
C ASN A 98 8.65 -1.17 -13.51
N ASN A 99 8.62 -2.38 -12.93
CA ASN A 99 9.65 -3.42 -13.06
C ASN A 99 11.06 -2.94 -12.63
N GLN A 100 11.13 -2.02 -11.66
CA GLN A 100 12.37 -1.54 -11.08
C GLN A 100 12.76 -2.41 -9.86
N ASN A 101 12.87 -3.72 -10.10
CA ASN A 101 13.05 -4.75 -9.08
C ASN A 101 14.48 -4.81 -8.51
N ASN A 102 14.78 -3.97 -7.52
CA ASN A 102 15.95 -4.11 -6.65
C ASN A 102 15.58 -4.22 -5.16
N ASP A 103 14.30 -4.17 -4.83
CA ASP A 103 13.84 -4.07 -3.45
C ASP A 103 13.47 -5.44 -2.89
N ASP A 104 14.05 -5.77 -1.74
CA ASP A 104 13.72 -6.96 -0.97
C ASP A 104 12.36 -6.76 -0.28
N ILE A 105 11.29 -7.10 -1.01
CA ILE A 105 9.91 -6.91 -0.56
C ILE A 105 9.58 -7.78 0.66
N ASP A 106 10.13 -8.99 0.73
CA ASP A 106 9.88 -9.89 1.85
C ASP A 106 10.45 -9.30 3.15
N ASN A 107 11.67 -8.77 3.09
CA ASN A 107 12.25 -8.04 4.22
C ASN A 107 11.49 -6.76 4.55
N PHE A 108 10.95 -6.06 3.55
CA PHE A 108 10.11 -4.90 3.81
C PHE A 108 8.80 -5.25 4.51
N ILE A 109 8.09 -6.31 4.09
CA ILE A 109 6.87 -6.78 4.76
C ILE A 109 7.18 -7.17 6.20
N ALA A 110 8.28 -7.90 6.44
CA ALA A 110 8.73 -8.21 7.80
C ALA A 110 9.03 -6.94 8.61
N THR A 111 9.59 -5.90 7.98
CA THR A 111 9.82 -4.60 8.62
C THR A 111 8.49 -3.94 9.02
N MET A 112 7.49 -3.92 8.14
CA MET A 112 6.16 -3.39 8.46
C MET A 112 5.55 -4.09 9.68
N GLN A 113 5.64 -5.42 9.73
CA GLN A 113 5.15 -6.23 10.84
C GLN A 113 5.87 -5.93 12.16
N ASN A 114 7.20 -5.82 12.11
CA ASN A 114 8.02 -5.54 13.28
C ASN A 114 7.91 -4.08 13.76
N SER A 115 7.56 -3.15 12.87
CA SER A 115 7.33 -1.74 13.22
C SER A 115 6.05 -1.54 14.04
N PHE A 116 5.06 -2.43 13.89
CA PHE A 116 3.77 -2.30 14.57
C PHE A 116 3.37 -3.60 15.29
N PRO A 117 4.10 -3.99 16.36
CA PRO A 117 3.82 -5.21 17.12
C PRO A 117 2.44 -5.20 17.82
N GLU A 118 1.79 -4.03 17.94
CA GLU A 118 0.42 -3.90 18.45
C GLU A 118 -0.65 -4.41 17.47
N ILE A 119 -0.32 -4.59 16.19
CA ILE A 119 -1.20 -5.22 15.20
C ILE A 119 -1.03 -6.73 15.31
N ALA A 120 -2.05 -7.40 15.84
CA ALA A 120 -2.02 -8.85 16.08
C ALA A 120 -2.35 -9.70 14.82
N ASP A 121 -3.15 -9.16 13.91
CA ASP A 121 -3.67 -9.90 12.74
C ASP A 121 -3.11 -9.30 11.43
N TRP A 122 -2.05 -9.93 10.91
CA TRP A 122 -1.37 -9.59 9.64
C TRP A 122 -1.78 -10.48 8.46
#